data_AF-A0A7J8K2L3-F1
#
_entry.id   AF-A0A7J8K2L3-F1
#
_cell.length_a   1.000
_cell.length_b   1.000
_cell.length_c   1.000
_cell.angle_alpha   90.00
_cell.angle_beta   90.00
_cell.angle_gamma   90.00
#
_symmetry.space_group_name_H-M   'P 1'
#
loop_
_entity.id
_entity.type
_entity.pdbx_description
1 polymer ?
#
loop_
_entity_poly.entity_id
_entity_poly.type
_entity_poly.pdbx_seq_one_letter_code
_entity_poly.pdbx_strand_id
1 'polypeptide(L)'
;MADEQGCVSPLELFNCIAAQGERVKTLKAGQALKDEVDCAVKILQSLKMSYRAAVGEDYKADCPPGSLAPGGDSGPGTTEAEEDFVDPWTVQTSSAKGIDYDKLIVRFGSSKIDKELINRIEKATGQRPHRFLRRGIFFSHRDMNQVLDAYENKKPFYLYTGRGPSSEAMHVGHLIPFIFTKWLQDVFNVPLVIQMTDDEKYLWKDLTLDQAYGYAVENAKDIIACGFDINKTFIFSDLDYMGSSTGFYKNVVKIQKHVTFNQVKGIFGFTDSDSIGKDGLPTTRLADAAGERTVARGPWRGPAGAVQSGAPCSLGRRKNIPESPLRRRRVCSRELYSTVACWRK
;
A
#
# COMPACT_ATOMS: atom_id res chain seq x y z
N MET A 1 -8.08 -51.07 32.83
CA MET A 1 -7.42 -50.13 31.91
C MET A 1 -8.45 -49.08 31.56
N ALA A 2 -8.40 -47.94 32.24
CA ALA A 2 -9.25 -46.79 31.95
C ALA A 2 -8.48 -45.90 30.99
N ASP A 3 -9.07 -45.62 29.83
CA ASP A 3 -8.50 -44.77 28.79
C ASP A 3 -8.73 -43.30 29.19
N GLU A 4 -7.65 -42.53 29.29
CA GLU A 4 -7.67 -41.10 29.62
C GLU A 4 -8.17 -40.29 28.41
N GLN A 5 -9.48 -40.02 28.35
CA GLN A 5 -10.01 -38.92 27.54
C GLN A 5 -9.78 -37.61 28.29
N GLY A 6 -8.73 -36.87 27.90
CA GLY A 6 -8.43 -35.53 28.42
C GLY A 6 -9.62 -34.58 28.22
N CYS A 7 -10.17 -34.07 29.32
CA CYS A 7 -11.24 -33.09 29.33
C CYS A 7 -10.67 -31.72 28.89
N VAL A 8 -10.93 -31.31 27.64
CA VAL A 8 -10.52 -29.99 27.15
C VAL A 8 -11.28 -28.92 27.94
N SER A 9 -10.55 -28.05 28.63
CA SER A 9 -11.16 -27.03 29.49
C SER A 9 -11.89 -25.98 28.64
N PRO A 10 -12.98 -25.36 29.16
CA PRO A 10 -13.69 -24.27 28.47
C PRO A 10 -12.79 -23.11 28.04
N LEU A 11 -11.71 -22.86 28.79
CA LEU A 11 -10.73 -21.81 28.50
C LEU A 11 -9.82 -22.17 27.32
N GLU A 12 -9.40 -23.43 27.21
CA GLU A 12 -8.63 -23.92 26.05
C GLU A 12 -9.46 -23.84 24.76
N LEU A 13 -10.73 -24.25 24.82
CA LEU A 13 -11.65 -24.12 23.67
C LEU A 13 -11.83 -22.65 23.26
N PHE A 14 -11.96 -21.73 24.22
CA PHE A 14 -12.06 -20.29 23.94
C PHE A 14 -10.82 -19.76 23.21
N ASN A 15 -9.63 -20.11 23.67
CA ASN A 15 -8.35 -19.71 23.06
C ASN A 15 -8.18 -20.31 21.66
N CYS A 16 -8.56 -21.58 21.46
CA CYS A 16 -8.53 -22.23 20.16
C CYS A 16 -9.49 -21.56 19.15
N ILE A 17 -10.68 -21.14 19.58
CA ILE A 17 -11.62 -20.41 18.71
C ILE A 17 -11.04 -19.04 18.32
N ALA A 18 -10.45 -18.31 19.27
CA ALA A 18 -9.82 -17.02 19.01
C ALA A 18 -8.65 -17.15 18.01
N ALA A 19 -7.75 -18.11 18.24
CA ALA A 19 -6.61 -18.37 17.37
C ALA A 19 -7.04 -18.82 15.96
N GLN A 20 -8.03 -19.71 15.87
CA GLN A 20 -8.56 -20.16 14.58
C GLN A 20 -9.33 -19.06 13.84
N GLY A 21 -10.03 -18.17 14.56
CA GLY A 21 -10.68 -17.00 14.01
C GLY A 21 -9.68 -16.01 13.39
N GLU A 22 -8.56 -15.78 14.06
CA GLU A 22 -7.47 -14.95 13.54
C GLU A 22 -6.79 -15.62 12.33
N ARG A 23 -6.59 -16.94 12.35
CA ARG A 23 -6.11 -17.69 11.19
C ARG A 23 -7.02 -17.51 9.97
N VAL A 24 -8.35 -17.58 10.13
CA VAL A 24 -9.30 -17.34 9.03
C VAL A 24 -9.20 -15.91 8.51
N LYS A 25 -9.04 -14.90 9.37
CA LYS A 25 -8.83 -13.51 8.93
C LYS A 25 -7.53 -13.37 8.16
N THR A 26 -6.43 -13.95 8.65
CA THR A 26 -5.13 -13.91 7.99
C THR A 26 -5.16 -14.61 6.64
N LEU A 27 -5.80 -15.78 6.52
CA LEU A 27 -5.95 -16.49 5.24
C LEU A 27 -6.79 -15.70 4.24
N LYS A 28 -7.87 -15.04 4.70
CA LYS A 28 -8.70 -14.16 3.86
C LYS A 28 -7.97 -12.88 3.45
N ALA A 29 -7.12 -12.33 4.32
CA ALA A 29 -6.32 -11.15 4.03
C ALA A 29 -5.11 -11.46 3.13
N GLY A 30 -4.51 -12.64 3.28
CA GLY A 30 -3.30 -13.11 2.60
C GLY A 30 -3.54 -13.86 1.28
N GLN A 31 -4.75 -13.80 0.72
CA GLN A 31 -5.08 -14.42 -0.59
C GLN A 31 -4.83 -15.94 -0.66
N ALA A 32 -5.09 -16.68 0.43
CA ALA A 32 -5.03 -18.13 0.42
C ALA A 32 -6.07 -18.76 -0.53
N LEU A 33 -5.83 -19.98 -0.97
CA LEU A 33 -6.75 -20.72 -1.86
C LEU A 33 -8.11 -20.90 -1.18
N LYS A 34 -9.20 -20.85 -1.98
CA LYS A 34 -10.58 -20.97 -1.47
C LYS A 34 -10.78 -22.23 -0.64
N ASP A 35 -10.21 -23.35 -1.08
CA ASP A 35 -10.29 -24.63 -0.37
C ASP A 35 -9.64 -24.56 1.02
N GLU A 36 -8.53 -23.82 1.17
CA GLU A 36 -7.85 -23.63 2.46
C GLU A 36 -8.66 -22.73 3.40
N VAL A 37 -9.27 -21.67 2.86
CA VAL A 37 -10.17 -20.79 3.63
C VAL A 37 -11.40 -21.57 4.08
N ASP A 38 -12.01 -22.37 3.20
CA ASP A 38 -13.20 -23.16 3.50
C ASP A 38 -12.89 -24.27 4.53
N CYS A 39 -11.73 -24.93 4.44
CA CYS A 39 -11.26 -25.86 5.47
C CYS A 39 -11.08 -25.17 6.82
N ALA A 40 -10.44 -24.00 6.86
CA ALA A 40 -10.22 -23.25 8.09
C ALA A 40 -11.53 -22.76 8.72
N VAL A 41 -12.52 -22.36 7.91
CA VAL A 41 -13.85 -21.95 8.35
C VAL A 41 -14.65 -23.14 8.92
N LYS A 42 -14.56 -24.33 8.31
CA LYS A 42 -15.20 -25.55 8.84
C LYS A 42 -14.66 -25.91 10.22
N ILE A 43 -13.35 -25.80 10.43
CA ILE A 43 -12.71 -26.02 11.75
C ILE A 43 -13.19 -24.97 12.76
N LEU A 44 -13.31 -23.70 12.35
CA LEU A 44 -13.81 -22.63 13.23
C LEU A 44 -15.27 -22.90 13.66
N GLN A 45 -16.11 -23.38 12.74
CA GLN A 45 -17.51 -23.74 13.04
C GLN A 45 -17.59 -24.94 13.99
N SER A 46 -16.76 -25.98 13.79
CA SER A 46 -16.75 -27.14 14.67
C SER A 46 -16.30 -26.76 16.09
N LEU A 47 -15.27 -25.93 16.23
CA LEU A 47 -14.80 -25.44 17.53
C LEU A 47 -15.88 -24.62 18.26
N LYS A 48 -16.61 -23.76 17.55
CA LYS A 48 -17.74 -23.00 18.13
C LYS A 48 -18.88 -23.91 18.59
N MET A 49 -19.17 -24.98 17.85
CA MET A 49 -20.17 -25.98 18.25
C MET A 49 -19.73 -26.73 19.52
N SER A 50 -18.46 -27.14 19.60
CA SER A 50 -17.89 -27.79 20.78
C SER A 50 -17.90 -26.88 22.01
N TYR A 51 -17.59 -25.60 21.84
CA TYR A 51 -17.66 -24.61 22.92
C TYR A 51 -19.10 -24.38 23.41
N ARG A 52 -20.07 -24.25 22.49
CA ARG A 52 -21.49 -24.15 22.85
C ARG A 52 -22.00 -25.39 23.58
N ALA A 53 -21.56 -26.58 23.18
CA ALA A 53 -21.92 -27.82 23.86
C ALA A 53 -21.33 -27.92 25.27
N ALA A 54 -20.13 -27.37 25.50
CA ALA A 54 -19.43 -27.41 26.79
C ALA A 54 -19.87 -26.31 27.76
N VAL A 55 -20.16 -25.09 27.27
CA VAL A 55 -20.45 -23.89 28.09
C VAL A 55 -21.94 -23.56 28.13
N GLY A 56 -22.73 -24.05 27.17
CA GLY A 56 -24.16 -23.76 27.04
C GLY A 56 -24.47 -22.41 26.39
N GLU A 57 -23.45 -21.58 26.11
CA GLU A 57 -23.58 -20.27 25.47
C GLU A 57 -22.79 -20.19 24.15
N ASP A 58 -23.23 -19.32 23.23
CA ASP A 58 -22.50 -19.06 22.00
C ASP A 58 -21.22 -18.24 22.29
N TYR A 59 -20.14 -18.53 21.56
CA TYR A 59 -18.86 -17.83 21.68
C TYR A 59 -19.02 -16.32 21.45
N LYS A 60 -18.60 -15.50 22.44
CA LYS A 60 -18.46 -14.04 22.35
C LYS A 60 -17.00 -13.66 22.60
N ALA A 61 -16.41 -12.91 21.69
CA ALA A 61 -14.98 -12.55 21.75
C ALA A 61 -14.62 -11.74 23.02
N ASP A 62 -15.60 -11.04 23.61
CA ASP A 62 -15.38 -10.06 24.69
C ASP A 62 -15.61 -10.63 26.11
N CYS A 63 -16.01 -11.91 26.24
CA CYS A 63 -16.26 -12.56 27.54
C CYS A 63 -15.54 -13.92 27.64
N PRO A 64 -14.29 -13.96 28.12
CA PRO A 64 -13.63 -15.23 28.44
C PRO A 64 -14.29 -15.87 29.69
N PRO A 65 -14.51 -17.20 29.70
CA PRO A 65 -15.03 -17.89 30.87
C PRO A 65 -13.95 -17.96 31.97
N GLY A 66 -14.17 -17.23 33.07
CA GLY A 66 -13.34 -17.28 34.27
C GLY A 66 -12.21 -16.25 34.30
N SER A 67 -12.50 -15.06 34.81
CA SER A 67 -11.47 -14.13 35.29
C SER A 67 -10.82 -14.70 36.55
N LEU A 68 -9.51 -14.98 36.51
CA LEU A 68 -8.51 -14.83 37.60
C LEU A 68 -7.09 -15.16 37.04
N ALA A 69 -6.20 -14.16 37.02
CA ALA A 69 -4.75 -14.29 36.79
C ALA A 69 -4.05 -14.87 38.07
N PRO A 70 -2.75 -15.29 38.12
CA PRO A 70 -1.58 -14.73 37.39
C PRO A 70 -0.40 -15.66 36.98
N GLY A 71 0.44 -15.14 36.05
CA GLY A 71 1.92 -15.10 36.14
C GLY A 71 2.80 -16.34 35.86
N GLY A 72 3.79 -16.21 34.95
CA GLY A 72 4.93 -17.13 34.84
C GLY A 72 5.87 -16.84 33.65
N ASP A 73 7.08 -16.37 33.97
CA ASP A 73 8.20 -15.97 33.10
C ASP A 73 9.11 -17.16 32.71
N SER A 74 9.70 -17.16 31.51
CA SER A 74 10.97 -17.86 31.20
C SER A 74 11.62 -17.38 29.87
N GLY A 75 12.66 -16.55 29.98
CA GLY A 75 14.02 -16.75 29.43
C GLY A 75 14.28 -16.86 27.90
N PRO A 76 15.22 -16.10 27.32
CA PRO A 76 15.37 -15.95 25.87
C PRO A 76 16.33 -16.97 25.24
N GLY A 77 15.87 -17.68 24.21
CA GLY A 77 16.73 -18.31 23.23
C GLY A 77 17.14 -17.29 22.17
N THR A 78 18.44 -17.12 21.96
CA THR A 78 19.02 -16.27 20.92
C THR A 78 18.67 -16.80 19.53
N THR A 79 17.53 -16.37 18.98
CA THR A 79 17.25 -16.40 17.55
C THR A 79 17.85 -15.15 16.93
N GLU A 80 18.64 -15.32 15.86
CA GLU A 80 19.02 -14.22 14.98
C GLU A 80 17.77 -13.40 14.65
N ALA A 81 17.82 -12.09 14.89
CA ALA A 81 16.66 -11.23 14.73
C ALA A 81 16.19 -11.29 13.26
N GLU A 82 15.04 -11.91 13.01
CA GLU A 82 14.38 -11.89 11.70
C GLU A 82 14.26 -10.44 11.23
N GLU A 83 14.83 -10.15 10.06
CA GLU A 83 14.77 -8.83 9.46
C GLU A 83 13.33 -8.46 9.09
N ASP A 84 12.94 -7.20 9.31
CA ASP A 84 11.64 -6.68 8.90
C ASP A 84 11.41 -6.92 7.40
N PHE A 85 10.25 -7.49 7.03
CA PHE A 85 9.87 -7.73 5.64
C PHE A 85 8.74 -6.78 5.24
N VAL A 86 8.98 -5.97 4.19
CA VAL A 86 8.04 -4.97 3.70
C VAL A 86 8.02 -4.99 2.18
N ASP A 87 6.85 -5.33 1.61
CA ASP A 87 6.55 -5.27 0.19
C ASP A 87 5.10 -4.75 -0.02
N PRO A 88 4.62 -4.57 -1.27
CA PRO A 88 3.27 -4.05 -1.52
C PRO A 88 2.11 -4.88 -0.95
N TRP A 89 2.33 -6.15 -0.63
CA TRP A 89 1.30 -7.10 -0.17
C TRP A 89 1.44 -7.44 1.32
N THR A 90 2.66 -7.48 1.84
CA THR A 90 3.01 -8.03 3.15
C THR A 90 3.90 -7.07 3.94
N VAL A 91 3.54 -6.92 5.22
CA VAL A 91 4.33 -6.19 6.20
C VAL A 91 4.46 -7.08 7.43
N GLN A 92 5.67 -7.53 7.74
CA GLN A 92 5.98 -8.43 8.84
C GLN A 92 7.18 -7.92 9.64
N THR A 93 7.08 -8.00 10.95
CA THR A 93 8.15 -7.68 11.89
C THR A 93 8.02 -8.58 13.12
N SER A 94 9.14 -9.08 13.62
CA SER A 94 9.23 -9.83 14.88
C SER A 94 9.26 -8.90 16.10
N SER A 95 9.37 -7.58 15.89
CA SER A 95 9.47 -6.58 16.94
C SER A 95 8.11 -6.11 17.43
N ALA A 96 7.88 -6.22 18.75
CA ALA A 96 6.70 -5.64 19.40
C ALA A 96 6.64 -4.09 19.31
N LYS A 97 7.76 -3.42 19.00
CA LYS A 97 7.82 -1.96 18.77
C LYS A 97 7.39 -1.57 17.36
N GLY A 98 7.05 -2.54 16.52
CA GLY A 98 6.81 -2.35 15.10
C GLY A 98 8.11 -2.25 14.30
N ILE A 99 7.96 -1.83 13.03
CA ILE A 99 9.01 -1.77 12.03
C ILE A 99 10.08 -0.73 12.38
N ASP A 100 11.34 -1.06 12.15
CA ASP A 100 12.44 -0.10 12.17
C ASP A 100 12.45 0.73 10.88
N TYR A 101 11.73 1.85 10.91
CA TYR A 101 11.60 2.76 9.79
C TYR A 101 12.92 3.42 9.35
N ASP A 102 13.92 3.56 10.24
CA ASP A 102 15.21 4.14 9.88
C ASP A 102 16.06 3.13 9.09
N LYS A 103 16.04 1.84 9.47
CA LYS A 103 16.61 0.76 8.63
C LYS A 103 15.90 0.66 7.28
N LEU A 104 14.59 0.85 7.27
CA LEU A 104 13.77 0.81 6.06
C LEU A 104 14.14 1.93 5.07
N ILE A 105 14.44 3.14 5.57
CA ILE A 105 14.95 4.25 4.76
C ILE A 105 16.23 3.84 4.02
N VAL A 106 17.17 3.21 4.73
CA VAL A 106 18.45 2.75 4.16
C VAL A 106 18.24 1.62 3.15
N ARG A 107 17.42 0.62 3.49
CA ARG A 107 17.14 -0.54 2.62
C ARG A 107 16.55 -0.12 1.28
N PHE A 108 15.58 0.80 1.31
CA PHE A 108 14.97 1.32 0.09
C PHE A 108 15.78 2.44 -0.56
N GLY A 109 16.73 3.06 0.14
CA GLY A 109 17.52 4.18 -0.39
C GLY A 109 16.69 5.43 -0.59
N SER A 110 15.76 5.69 0.33
CA SER A 110 14.99 6.95 0.42
C SER A 110 15.73 7.97 1.31
N SER A 111 15.21 9.19 1.39
CA SER A 111 15.71 10.24 2.30
C SER A 111 14.76 10.44 3.47
N LYS A 112 15.30 10.66 4.67
CA LYS A 112 14.49 10.97 5.86
C LYS A 112 13.92 12.39 5.75
N ILE A 113 12.66 12.57 6.16
CA ILE A 113 12.09 13.90 6.34
C ILE A 113 12.62 14.46 7.67
N ASP A 114 13.49 15.44 7.59
CA ASP A 114 14.05 16.13 8.74
C ASP A 114 13.29 17.44 9.06
N LYS A 115 13.72 18.11 10.14
CA LYS A 115 13.12 19.38 10.57
C LYS A 115 13.36 20.48 9.54
N GLU A 116 14.47 20.47 8.83
CA GLU A 116 14.79 21.48 7.82
C GLU A 116 13.81 21.42 6.66
N LEU A 117 13.53 20.22 6.14
CA LEU A 117 12.55 20.01 5.09
C LEU A 117 11.13 20.39 5.56
N ILE A 118 10.76 20.04 6.79
CA ILE A 118 9.46 20.43 7.36
C ILE A 118 9.32 21.96 7.43
N ASN A 119 10.36 22.66 7.91
CA ASN A 119 10.38 24.12 7.97
C ASN A 119 10.35 24.75 6.57
N ARG A 120 10.99 24.12 5.59
CA ARG A 120 10.94 24.56 4.20
C ARG A 120 9.54 24.43 3.61
N ILE A 121 8.83 23.32 3.88
CA ILE A 121 7.42 23.13 3.47
C ILE A 121 6.53 24.20 4.11
N GLU A 122 6.71 24.50 5.39
CA GLU A 122 5.99 25.58 6.09
C GLU A 122 6.21 26.93 5.41
N LYS A 123 7.47 27.27 5.13
CA LYS A 123 7.83 28.53 4.47
C LYS A 123 7.28 28.63 3.06
N ALA A 124 7.36 27.56 2.28
CA ALA A 124 6.89 27.54 0.90
C ALA A 124 5.36 27.69 0.82
N THR A 125 4.63 27.00 1.69
CA THR A 125 3.15 26.98 1.67
C THR A 125 2.53 28.13 2.47
N GLY A 126 3.27 28.75 3.39
CA GLY A 126 2.73 29.71 4.35
C GLY A 126 1.74 29.07 5.35
N GLN A 127 1.74 27.74 5.46
CA GLN A 127 0.78 26.98 6.25
C GLN A 127 1.51 26.08 7.25
N ARG A 128 0.91 25.92 8.43
CA ARG A 128 1.45 25.03 9.47
C ARG A 128 1.57 23.59 8.91
N PRO A 129 2.75 22.94 8.96
CA PRO A 129 2.96 21.59 8.43
C PRO A 129 1.95 20.60 9.00
N HIS A 130 1.42 19.68 8.19
CA HIS A 130 0.42 18.73 8.66
C HIS A 130 0.89 17.96 9.89
N ARG A 131 -0.05 17.56 10.76
CA ARG A 131 0.26 16.76 11.96
C ARG A 131 1.03 15.47 11.64
N PHE A 132 0.83 14.91 10.44
CA PHE A 132 1.53 13.71 10.01
C PHE A 132 3.02 13.94 9.70
N LEU A 133 3.41 15.13 9.25
CA LEU A 133 4.82 15.50 9.12
C LEU A 133 5.43 15.74 10.51
N ARG A 134 4.75 16.52 11.35
CA ARG A 134 5.24 16.88 12.69
C ARG A 134 5.42 15.68 13.63
N ARG A 135 4.65 14.61 13.43
CA ARG A 135 4.70 13.37 14.22
C ARG A 135 5.48 12.25 13.54
N GLY A 136 6.10 12.50 12.39
CA GLY A 136 6.83 11.47 11.65
C GLY A 136 5.95 10.29 11.20
N ILE A 137 4.66 10.53 10.95
CA ILE A 137 3.79 9.55 10.31
C ILE A 137 4.21 9.44 8.84
N PHE A 138 4.33 10.56 8.13
CA PHE A 138 5.11 10.63 6.89
C PHE A 138 6.55 10.96 7.26
N PHE A 139 7.48 10.03 7.01
CA PHE A 139 8.82 10.07 7.60
C PHE A 139 9.96 9.96 6.57
N SER A 140 9.67 9.55 5.34
CA SER A 140 10.66 9.50 4.26
C SER A 140 10.11 10.11 2.98
N HIS A 141 11.02 10.53 2.11
CA HIS A 141 10.72 11.13 0.82
C HIS A 141 11.77 10.73 -0.23
N ARG A 142 11.46 11.02 -1.51
CA ARG A 142 12.44 11.10 -2.60
C ARG A 142 12.23 12.42 -3.32
N ASP A 143 13.29 13.18 -3.57
CA ASP A 143 13.24 14.38 -4.41
C ASP A 143 12.24 15.49 -4.00
N MET A 144 11.70 15.47 -2.78
CA MET A 144 10.81 16.53 -2.27
C MET A 144 11.43 17.93 -2.37
N ASN A 145 12.75 18.04 -2.21
CA ASN A 145 13.47 19.30 -2.42
C ASN A 145 13.31 19.84 -3.84
N GLN A 146 13.29 18.98 -4.86
CA GLN A 146 13.12 19.40 -6.26
C GLN A 146 11.68 19.82 -6.55
N VAL A 147 10.70 19.21 -5.89
CA VAL A 147 9.31 19.68 -5.92
C VAL A 147 9.20 21.08 -5.31
N LEU A 148 9.84 21.30 -4.16
CA LEU A 148 9.88 22.62 -3.52
C LEU A 148 10.63 23.64 -4.38
N ASP A 149 11.77 23.28 -4.99
CA ASP A 149 12.49 24.13 -5.94
C ASP A 149 11.57 24.54 -7.09
N ALA A 150 10.82 23.59 -7.67
CA ALA A 150 9.88 23.87 -8.75
C ALA A 150 8.76 24.82 -8.30
N TYR A 151 8.16 24.54 -7.14
CA TYR A 151 7.06 25.35 -6.58
C TYR A 151 7.50 26.78 -6.24
N GLU A 152 8.66 26.93 -5.59
CA GLU A 152 9.26 28.23 -5.26
C GLU A 152 9.54 29.04 -6.53
N ASN A 153 9.96 28.38 -7.60
CA ASN A 153 10.20 28.97 -8.93
C ASN A 153 8.93 29.08 -9.80
N LYS A 154 7.73 28.93 -9.23
CA LYS A 154 6.44 29.03 -9.93
C LYS A 154 6.28 28.05 -11.10
N LYS A 155 7.02 26.95 -11.09
CA LYS A 155 6.84 25.86 -12.04
C LYS A 155 5.71 24.96 -11.55
N PRO A 156 4.75 24.60 -12.44
CA PRO A 156 3.65 23.73 -12.06
C PRO A 156 4.15 22.32 -11.77
N PHE A 157 3.48 21.65 -10.83
CA PHE A 157 3.57 20.22 -10.59
C PHE A 157 2.17 19.71 -10.26
N TYR A 158 1.97 18.40 -10.26
CA TYR A 158 0.70 17.79 -9.86
C TYR A 158 0.90 16.64 -8.89
N LEU A 159 -0.16 16.28 -8.17
CA LEU A 159 -0.18 15.16 -7.24
C LEU A 159 -0.67 13.89 -7.93
N TYR A 160 -0.11 12.76 -7.54
CA TYR A 160 -0.54 11.43 -7.97
C TYR A 160 -0.64 10.48 -6.79
N THR A 161 -1.76 9.80 -6.63
CA THR A 161 -1.94 8.69 -5.69
C THR A 161 -2.85 7.64 -6.31
N GLY A 162 -3.09 6.53 -5.61
CA GLY A 162 -3.95 5.47 -6.14
C GLY A 162 -4.50 4.54 -5.08
N ARG A 163 -5.49 3.76 -5.50
CA ARG A 163 -6.20 2.78 -4.68
C ARG A 163 -6.49 1.53 -5.49
N GLY A 164 -6.12 0.37 -4.95
CA GLY A 164 -6.57 -0.92 -5.44
C GLY A 164 -7.89 -1.36 -4.77
N PRO A 165 -9.04 -1.26 -5.47
CA PRO A 165 -10.36 -1.48 -4.88
C PRO A 165 -10.62 -2.97 -4.60
N SER A 166 -10.37 -3.37 -3.35
CA SER A 166 -10.34 -4.79 -2.95
C SER A 166 -11.65 -5.31 -2.37
N SER A 167 -12.56 -4.41 -2.03
CA SER A 167 -13.86 -4.60 -1.36
C SER A 167 -14.67 -3.31 -1.50
N GLU A 168 -15.96 -3.36 -1.17
CA GLU A 168 -16.87 -2.20 -1.26
C GLU A 168 -16.44 -1.03 -0.38
N ALA A 169 -15.92 -1.28 0.83
CA ALA A 169 -15.60 -0.23 1.79
C ALA A 169 -14.10 -0.10 2.10
N MET A 170 -13.66 1.14 2.34
CA MET A 170 -12.36 1.46 2.91
C MET A 170 -12.37 1.40 4.45
N HIS A 171 -11.33 0.84 5.06
CA HIS A 171 -11.06 0.99 6.50
C HIS A 171 -10.26 2.27 6.83
N VAL A 172 -10.23 2.64 8.11
CA VAL A 172 -9.57 3.86 8.63
C VAL A 172 -8.10 4.00 8.22
N GLY A 173 -7.36 2.90 8.10
CA GLY A 173 -5.97 2.92 7.64
C GLY A 173 -5.78 3.48 6.22
N HIS A 174 -6.80 3.38 5.35
CA HIS A 174 -6.74 3.97 4.01
C HIS A 174 -6.91 5.49 4.03
N LEU A 175 -7.43 6.08 5.11
CA LEU A 175 -7.63 7.52 5.19
C LEU A 175 -6.32 8.29 5.34
N ILE A 176 -5.27 7.66 5.89
CA ILE A 176 -3.97 8.32 6.12
C ILE A 176 -3.38 8.95 4.84
N PRO A 177 -3.21 8.22 3.71
CA PRO A 177 -2.75 8.80 2.45
C PRO A 177 -3.69 9.87 1.90
N PHE A 178 -5.01 9.63 1.91
CA PHE A 178 -5.96 10.56 1.30
C PHE A 178 -6.10 11.86 2.09
N ILE A 179 -6.13 11.81 3.42
CA ILE A 179 -6.10 13.00 4.28
C ILE A 179 -4.85 13.83 4.00
N PHE A 180 -3.69 13.18 3.86
CA PHE A 180 -2.45 13.90 3.60
C PHE A 180 -2.40 14.48 2.20
N THR A 181 -2.85 13.72 1.19
CA THR A 181 -2.91 14.16 -0.21
C THR A 181 -3.87 15.33 -0.36
N LYS A 182 -5.01 15.30 0.33
CA LYS A 182 -5.97 16.41 0.38
C LYS A 182 -5.34 17.65 0.98
N TRP A 183 -4.64 17.50 2.11
CA TRP A 183 -3.90 18.63 2.70
C TRP A 183 -2.84 19.19 1.74
N LEU A 184 -2.08 18.33 1.04
CA LEU A 184 -1.11 18.76 0.03
C LEU A 184 -1.78 19.51 -1.12
N GLN A 185 -2.92 19.01 -1.61
CA GLN A 185 -3.71 19.67 -2.65
C GLN A 185 -4.13 21.08 -2.19
N ASP A 186 -4.60 21.23 -0.96
CA ASP A 186 -5.00 22.53 -0.41
C ASP A 186 -3.83 23.52 -0.34
N VAL A 187 -2.73 23.11 0.30
CA VAL A 187 -1.63 24.03 0.65
C VAL A 187 -0.74 24.39 -0.53
N PHE A 188 -0.63 23.50 -1.53
CA PHE A 188 0.10 23.77 -2.77
C PHE A 188 -0.82 24.24 -3.90
N ASN A 189 -2.14 24.09 -3.75
CA ASN A 189 -3.13 24.45 -4.77
C ASN A 189 -2.84 23.81 -6.13
N VAL A 190 -2.62 22.50 -6.13
CA VAL A 190 -2.15 21.73 -7.30
C VAL A 190 -3.19 20.74 -7.81
N PRO A 191 -3.07 20.30 -9.08
CA PRO A 191 -3.88 19.24 -9.64
C PRO A 191 -3.62 17.91 -8.93
N LEU A 192 -4.59 17.00 -8.94
CA LEU A 192 -4.48 15.66 -8.39
C LEU A 192 -5.06 14.63 -9.35
N VAL A 193 -4.35 13.53 -9.50
CA VAL A 193 -4.79 12.33 -10.21
C VAL A 193 -4.85 11.18 -9.23
N ILE A 194 -5.95 10.43 -9.22
CA ILE A 194 -6.15 9.24 -8.40
C ILE A 194 -6.46 8.05 -9.30
N GLN A 195 -5.52 7.11 -9.39
CA GLN A 195 -5.68 5.87 -10.16
C GLN A 195 -6.45 4.84 -9.33
N MET A 196 -7.51 4.28 -9.89
CA MET A 196 -8.22 3.12 -9.35
C MET A 196 -7.80 1.87 -10.11
N THR A 197 -6.97 1.03 -9.49
CA THR A 197 -6.37 -0.15 -10.12
C THR A 197 -7.31 -1.36 -10.07
N ASP A 198 -8.46 -1.25 -10.72
CA ASP A 198 -9.43 -2.35 -10.83
C ASP A 198 -8.94 -3.49 -11.73
N ASP A 199 -8.15 -3.19 -12.76
CA ASP A 199 -7.42 -4.17 -13.57
C ASP A 199 -6.47 -5.04 -12.72
N GLU A 200 -5.75 -4.45 -11.76
CA GLU A 200 -4.96 -5.18 -10.76
C GLU A 200 -5.84 -6.09 -9.93
N LYS A 201 -6.97 -5.61 -9.44
CA LYS A 201 -7.80 -6.44 -8.57
C LYS A 201 -8.44 -7.58 -9.32
N TYR A 202 -8.76 -7.39 -10.59
CA TYR A 202 -9.12 -8.46 -11.51
C TYR A 202 -7.98 -9.48 -11.72
N LEU A 203 -6.74 -9.03 -11.90
CA LEU A 203 -5.59 -9.91 -12.14
C LEU A 203 -5.10 -10.68 -10.90
N TRP A 204 -5.33 -10.15 -9.70
CA TRP A 204 -4.86 -10.75 -8.43
C TRP A 204 -5.95 -11.46 -7.63
N LYS A 205 -7.23 -11.26 -7.95
CA LYS A 205 -8.34 -11.87 -7.23
C LYS A 205 -9.30 -12.55 -8.21
N ASP A 206 -10.05 -13.50 -7.69
CA ASP A 206 -11.16 -14.11 -8.42
C ASP A 206 -12.37 -13.16 -8.44
N LEU A 207 -12.33 -12.21 -9.38
CA LEU A 207 -13.36 -11.20 -9.62
C LEU A 207 -13.65 -11.13 -11.12
N THR A 208 -14.90 -10.82 -11.47
CA THR A 208 -15.23 -10.38 -12.84
C THR A 208 -14.81 -8.93 -13.08
N LEU A 209 -14.69 -8.52 -14.34
CA LEU A 209 -14.39 -7.13 -14.70
C LEU A 209 -15.44 -6.15 -14.15
N ASP A 210 -16.72 -6.50 -14.24
CA ASP A 210 -17.82 -5.66 -13.74
C ASP A 210 -17.77 -5.51 -12.22
N GLN A 211 -17.39 -6.56 -11.48
CA GLN A 211 -17.21 -6.48 -10.03
C GLN A 211 -16.03 -5.59 -9.66
N ALA A 212 -14.90 -5.74 -10.35
CA ALA A 212 -13.71 -4.92 -10.09
C ALA A 212 -13.98 -3.43 -10.36
N TYR A 213 -14.64 -3.13 -11.48
CA TYR A 213 -15.08 -1.77 -11.81
C TYR A 213 -16.11 -1.24 -10.81
N GLY A 214 -17.08 -2.06 -10.40
CA GLY A 214 -18.06 -1.72 -9.36
C GLY A 214 -17.39 -1.30 -8.04
N TYR A 215 -16.38 -2.04 -7.58
CA TYR A 215 -15.61 -1.66 -6.40
C TYR A 215 -14.80 -0.36 -6.61
N ALA A 216 -14.29 -0.10 -7.81
CA ALA A 216 -13.62 1.17 -8.13
C ALA A 216 -14.59 2.36 -7.94
N VAL A 217 -15.82 2.23 -8.42
CA VAL A 217 -16.86 3.26 -8.30
C VAL A 217 -17.26 3.48 -6.83
N GLU A 218 -17.46 2.42 -6.04
CA GLU A 218 -17.80 2.56 -4.62
C GLU A 218 -16.64 3.18 -3.81
N ASN A 219 -15.40 2.71 -4.01
CA ASN A 219 -14.23 3.30 -3.34
C ASN A 219 -13.98 4.75 -3.80
N ALA A 220 -14.37 5.14 -5.02
CA ALA A 220 -14.28 6.52 -5.45
C ALA A 220 -15.19 7.44 -4.62
N LYS A 221 -16.36 6.96 -4.15
CA LYS A 221 -17.23 7.73 -3.24
C LYS A 221 -16.54 7.99 -1.89
N ASP A 222 -15.90 6.98 -1.32
CA ASP A 222 -15.13 7.11 -0.07
C ASP A 222 -13.97 8.12 -0.23
N ILE A 223 -13.30 8.11 -1.37
CA ILE A 223 -12.22 9.05 -1.69
C ILE A 223 -12.77 10.47 -1.84
N ILE A 224 -13.87 10.65 -2.58
CA ILE A 224 -14.54 11.96 -2.75
C ILE A 224 -14.98 12.52 -1.39
N ALA A 225 -15.47 11.66 -0.48
CA ALA A 225 -15.87 12.05 0.86
C ALA A 225 -14.71 12.60 1.72
N CYS A 226 -13.44 12.37 1.34
CA CYS A 226 -12.29 13.01 1.97
C CYS A 226 -12.20 14.53 1.68
N GLY A 227 -13.01 15.06 0.75
CA GLY A 227 -13.17 16.49 0.49
C GLY A 227 -12.18 17.08 -0.50
N PHE A 228 -11.81 16.32 -1.53
CA PHE A 228 -10.97 16.81 -2.63
C PHE A 228 -11.69 17.86 -3.49
N ASP A 229 -10.95 18.82 -4.05
CA ASP A 229 -11.51 19.83 -4.97
C ASP A 229 -11.85 19.19 -6.32
N ILE A 230 -13.15 19.13 -6.65
CA ILE A 230 -13.65 18.53 -7.89
C ILE A 230 -13.06 19.19 -9.15
N ASN A 231 -12.70 20.47 -9.08
CA ASN A 231 -12.15 21.19 -10.23
C ASN A 231 -10.66 20.88 -10.47
N LYS A 232 -10.00 20.24 -9.51
CA LYS A 232 -8.56 19.91 -9.54
C LYS A 232 -8.28 18.44 -9.38
N THR A 233 -9.29 17.59 -9.30
CA THR A 233 -9.13 16.16 -9.00
C THR A 233 -9.72 15.32 -10.11
N PHE A 234 -8.88 14.46 -10.69
CA PHE A 234 -9.29 13.47 -11.68
C PHE A 234 -9.11 12.08 -11.09
N ILE A 235 -10.23 11.37 -10.88
CA ILE A 235 -10.25 9.98 -10.42
C ILE A 235 -10.67 9.13 -11.61
N PHE A 236 -9.96 8.04 -11.88
CA PHE A 236 -10.27 7.18 -13.02
C PHE A 236 -10.02 5.70 -12.71
N SER A 237 -10.78 4.84 -13.39
CA SER A 237 -10.59 3.39 -13.43
C SER A 237 -9.60 3.03 -14.54
N ASP A 238 -8.67 2.13 -14.26
CA ASP A 238 -7.72 1.65 -15.27
C ASP A 238 -8.45 0.95 -16.43
N LEU A 239 -9.44 0.11 -16.13
CA LEU A 239 -10.25 -0.59 -17.15
C LEU A 239 -10.97 0.37 -18.10
N ASP A 240 -11.53 1.46 -17.58
CA ASP A 240 -12.30 2.43 -18.37
C ASP A 240 -11.41 3.48 -19.08
N TYR A 241 -10.41 4.00 -18.38
CA TYR A 241 -9.56 5.08 -18.89
C TYR A 241 -8.57 4.62 -19.96
N MET A 242 -8.11 3.36 -19.89
CA MET A 242 -7.20 2.78 -20.88
C MET A 242 -7.81 2.83 -22.28
N GLY A 243 -9.11 2.56 -22.42
CA GLY A 243 -9.81 2.57 -23.71
C GLY A 243 -10.13 3.96 -24.25
N SER A 244 -10.21 4.97 -23.38
CA SER A 244 -10.64 6.33 -23.74
C SER A 244 -9.48 7.32 -23.88
N SER A 245 -8.29 6.99 -23.34
CA SER A 245 -7.12 7.87 -23.40
C SER A 245 -6.21 7.61 -24.60
N THR A 246 -6.06 8.61 -25.47
CA THR A 246 -5.19 8.54 -26.66
C THR A 246 -3.68 8.49 -26.37
N GLY A 247 -3.27 8.69 -25.12
CA GLY A 247 -1.87 8.71 -24.71
C GLY A 247 -1.51 7.70 -23.62
N PHE A 248 -2.46 7.28 -22.77
CA PHE A 248 -2.14 6.48 -21.59
C PHE A 248 -1.46 5.18 -21.98
N TYR A 249 -2.09 4.42 -22.89
CA TYR A 249 -1.51 3.18 -23.40
C TYR A 249 -0.17 3.38 -24.15
N LYS A 250 0.06 4.54 -24.78
CA LYS A 250 1.35 4.83 -25.42
C LYS A 250 2.48 4.92 -24.40
N ASN A 251 2.21 5.48 -23.22
CA ASN A 251 3.19 5.53 -22.13
C ASN A 251 3.39 4.16 -21.49
N VAL A 252 2.32 3.37 -21.32
CA VAL A 252 2.42 1.96 -20.90
C VAL A 252 3.40 1.20 -21.79
N VAL A 253 3.22 1.27 -23.11
CA VAL A 253 4.10 0.58 -24.09
C VAL A 253 5.54 1.11 -24.05
N LYS A 254 5.75 2.43 -23.87
CA LYS A 254 7.09 2.99 -23.69
C LYS A 254 7.78 2.40 -22.46
N ILE A 255 7.07 2.25 -21.34
CA ILE A 255 7.65 1.72 -20.09
C ILE A 255 7.93 0.22 -20.25
N GLN A 256 6.97 -0.55 -20.79
CA GLN A 256 7.14 -1.98 -21.05
C GLN A 256 8.39 -2.29 -21.87
N LYS A 257 8.73 -1.46 -22.85
CA LYS A 257 9.96 -1.61 -23.65
C LYS A 257 11.26 -1.50 -22.82
N HIS A 258 11.23 -0.79 -21.70
CA HIS A 258 12.42 -0.49 -20.89
C HIS A 258 12.46 -1.26 -19.55
N VAL A 259 11.46 -2.10 -19.28
CA VAL A 259 11.41 -2.94 -18.09
C VAL A 259 11.41 -4.40 -18.52
N THR A 260 12.48 -5.11 -18.16
CA THR A 260 12.67 -6.53 -18.46
C THR A 260 11.98 -7.41 -17.42
N PHE A 261 11.62 -8.63 -17.83
CA PHE A 261 11.04 -9.61 -16.92
C PHE A 261 11.93 -9.89 -15.70
N ASN A 262 13.25 -10.03 -15.90
CA ASN A 262 14.20 -10.22 -14.80
C ASN A 262 14.17 -9.06 -13.76
N GLN A 263 13.91 -7.83 -14.20
CA GLN A 263 13.76 -6.70 -13.28
C GLN A 263 12.49 -6.83 -12.44
N VAL A 264 11.35 -7.19 -13.04
CA VAL A 264 10.10 -7.36 -12.28
C VAL A 264 10.15 -8.57 -11.34
N LYS A 265 10.82 -9.68 -11.73
CA LYS A 265 11.10 -10.80 -10.81
C LYS A 265 11.90 -10.34 -9.58
N GLY A 266 12.97 -9.57 -9.80
CA GLY A 266 13.82 -9.07 -8.72
C GLY A 266 13.17 -8.01 -7.83
N ILE A 267 12.22 -7.24 -8.36
CA ILE A 267 11.55 -6.14 -7.63
C ILE A 267 10.31 -6.63 -6.90
N PHE A 268 9.47 -7.43 -7.57
CA PHE A 268 8.13 -7.82 -7.13
C PHE A 268 8.02 -9.29 -6.76
N GLY A 269 9.05 -10.11 -7.01
CA GLY A 269 9.02 -11.54 -6.68
C GLY A 269 8.20 -12.39 -7.65
N PHE A 270 7.87 -11.88 -8.84
CA PHE A 270 7.14 -12.67 -9.84
C PHE A 270 7.90 -13.92 -10.29
N THR A 271 7.13 -14.94 -10.67
CA THR A 271 7.60 -16.24 -11.09
C THR A 271 7.21 -16.52 -12.53
N ASP A 272 7.83 -17.52 -13.16
CA ASP A 272 7.52 -17.90 -14.54
C ASP A 272 6.11 -18.53 -14.67
N SER A 273 5.45 -18.81 -13.54
CA SER A 273 4.06 -19.29 -13.43
C SER A 273 3.01 -18.18 -13.28
N ASP A 274 3.42 -16.95 -13.04
CA ASP A 274 2.48 -15.83 -12.97
C ASP A 274 1.92 -15.49 -14.36
N SER A 275 0.66 -15.04 -14.40
CA SER A 275 0.06 -14.61 -15.66
C SER A 275 0.74 -13.36 -16.20
N ILE A 276 0.92 -13.25 -17.53
CA ILE A 276 1.51 -12.09 -18.21
C ILE A 276 0.86 -10.74 -17.86
N GLY A 277 -0.41 -10.75 -17.43
CA GLY A 277 -1.10 -9.54 -16.97
C GLY A 277 -0.47 -8.96 -15.69
N LYS A 278 -0.05 -9.82 -14.75
CA LYS A 278 0.61 -9.40 -13.51
C LYS A 278 1.96 -8.74 -13.78
N ASP A 279 2.70 -9.25 -14.77
CA ASP A 279 3.99 -8.69 -15.18
C ASP A 279 3.87 -7.29 -15.80
N GLY A 280 2.74 -7.01 -16.45
CA GLY A 280 2.43 -5.72 -17.06
C GLY A 280 2.02 -4.63 -16.07
N LEU A 281 1.52 -4.99 -14.88
CA LEU A 281 0.95 -4.03 -13.93
C LEU A 281 1.90 -2.91 -13.46
N PRO A 282 3.19 -3.16 -13.19
CA PRO A 282 4.11 -2.10 -12.83
C PRO A 282 4.16 -0.98 -13.88
N THR A 283 3.90 -1.32 -15.14
CA THR A 283 3.95 -0.36 -16.25
C THR A 283 2.68 0.49 -16.35
N THR A 284 1.50 -0.08 -16.05
CA THR A 284 0.23 0.67 -15.95
C THR A 284 0.32 1.72 -14.84
N ARG A 285 0.73 1.32 -13.63
CA ARG A 285 0.88 2.23 -12.48
C ARG A 285 1.91 3.35 -12.70
N LEU A 286 2.92 3.12 -13.53
CA LEU A 286 3.98 4.10 -13.84
C LEU A 286 3.61 5.04 -15.01
N ALA A 287 2.62 4.69 -15.83
CA ALA A 287 2.26 5.44 -17.02
C ALA A 287 1.68 6.83 -16.70
N ASP A 288 1.01 7.00 -15.55
CA ASP A 288 0.56 8.31 -15.10
C ASP A 288 1.70 9.15 -14.54
N ALA A 289 2.53 8.57 -13.67
CA ALA A 289 3.67 9.26 -13.08
C ALA A 289 4.63 9.83 -14.14
N ALA A 290 4.65 9.24 -15.34
CA ALA A 290 5.47 9.68 -16.47
C ALA A 290 5.02 11.00 -17.15
N GLY A 291 3.89 11.61 -16.77
CA GLY A 291 3.55 13.02 -17.03
C GLY A 291 3.46 13.48 -18.49
N GLU A 292 3.75 12.62 -19.47
CA GLU A 292 3.70 12.99 -20.88
C GLU A 292 2.26 12.97 -21.38
N ARG A 293 1.61 14.14 -21.28
CA ARG A 293 0.54 14.55 -22.19
C ARG A 293 -0.80 13.79 -22.02
N THR A 294 -0.96 13.01 -20.96
CA THR A 294 -2.01 11.99 -20.87
C THR A 294 -3.21 12.34 -20.01
N VAL A 295 -3.05 13.00 -18.86
CA VAL A 295 -4.10 12.88 -17.83
C VAL A 295 -5.13 14.01 -17.82
N ALA A 296 -4.89 15.13 -18.50
CA ALA A 296 -5.95 16.14 -18.59
C ALA A 296 -5.86 17.03 -19.83
N ARG A 297 -7.00 17.17 -20.51
CA ARG A 297 -7.21 18.28 -21.45
C ARG A 297 -7.10 19.58 -20.66
N GLY A 298 -6.09 20.41 -20.92
CA GLY A 298 -5.93 21.73 -20.29
C GLY A 298 -4.53 22.03 -19.72
N PRO A 299 -4.39 22.99 -18.77
CA PRO A 299 -3.12 23.54 -18.28
C PRO A 299 -2.32 22.61 -17.35
N TRP A 300 -2.70 21.34 -17.27
CA TRP A 300 -2.17 20.33 -16.36
C TRP A 300 -0.86 19.71 -16.89
N ARG A 301 0.21 20.50 -16.90
CA ARG A 301 1.55 20.09 -17.36
C ARG A 301 2.58 20.29 -16.25
N GLY A 302 3.40 19.29 -15.97
CA GLY A 302 4.48 19.38 -14.98
C GLY A 302 4.89 18.01 -14.43
N PRO A 303 5.98 17.93 -13.65
CA PRO A 303 6.39 16.71 -12.97
C PRO A 303 5.37 16.25 -11.91
N ALA A 304 5.34 14.94 -11.65
CA ALA A 304 4.41 14.31 -10.71
C ALA A 304 4.99 14.24 -9.29
N GLY A 305 4.41 14.97 -8.33
CA GLY A 305 4.61 14.67 -6.91
C GLY A 305 3.74 13.46 -6.52
N ALA A 306 4.31 12.26 -6.39
CA ALA A 306 3.52 11.12 -5.95
C ALA A 306 3.36 11.10 -4.41
N VAL A 307 2.21 10.63 -3.94
CA VAL A 307 1.95 10.31 -2.54
C VAL A 307 1.42 8.88 -2.55
N GLN A 308 2.32 7.91 -2.45
CA GLN A 308 1.96 6.52 -2.69
C GLN A 308 1.14 5.96 -1.54
N SER A 309 -0.01 5.36 -1.86
CA SER A 309 -0.85 4.65 -0.91
C SER A 309 -0.39 3.19 -0.74
N GLY A 310 0.35 2.87 0.33
CA GLY A 310 0.89 1.53 0.62
C GLY A 310 2.41 1.47 0.76
N ALA A 311 2.93 0.29 1.12
CA ALA A 311 4.36 0.04 1.34
C ALA A 311 5.19 0.50 0.12
N PRO A 312 6.39 1.06 0.35
CA PRO A 312 7.19 1.66 -0.70
C PRO A 312 7.44 0.62 -1.79
N CYS A 313 7.10 0.96 -3.04
CA CYS A 313 7.60 0.18 -4.15
C CYS A 313 9.13 0.19 -4.08
N SER A 314 9.69 -1.00 -3.97
CA SER A 314 11.11 -1.33 -4.09
C SER A 314 11.60 -0.97 -5.50
N LEU A 315 11.66 0.32 -5.84
CA LEU A 315 12.53 0.77 -6.92
C LEU A 315 13.96 0.48 -6.45
N GLY A 316 14.41 -0.73 -6.81
CA GLY A 316 15.63 -1.34 -6.35
C GLY A 316 16.82 -0.41 -6.54
N ARG A 317 17.77 -0.56 -5.63
CA ARG A 317 19.13 -0.01 -5.66
C ARG A 317 19.53 0.39 -7.09
N ARG A 318 19.81 1.67 -7.34
CA ARG A 318 20.89 2.00 -8.28
C ARG A 318 22.14 1.33 -7.71
N LYS A 319 22.41 0.08 -8.07
CA LYS A 319 23.79 -0.41 -8.02
C LYS A 319 24.54 0.57 -8.92
N ASN A 320 25.48 1.30 -8.34
CA ASN A 320 26.34 2.26 -9.03
C ASN A 320 26.84 1.63 -10.34
N ILE A 321 26.25 2.03 -11.46
CA ILE A 321 26.85 1.84 -12.79
C ILE A 321 27.77 3.05 -12.95
N PRO A 322 29.10 2.87 -13.10
CA PRO A 322 30.00 3.99 -13.34
C PRO A 322 29.63 4.61 -14.69
N GLU A 323 29.08 5.82 -14.69
CA GLU A 323 28.79 6.54 -15.94
C GLU A 323 30.08 7.18 -16.46
N SER A 324 30.56 6.70 -17.61
CA SER A 324 31.63 7.35 -18.36
C SER A 324 31.11 8.62 -19.07
N PRO A 325 31.96 9.64 -19.31
CA PRO A 325 31.51 11.01 -19.62
C PRO A 325 30.84 11.21 -20.99
N LEU A 326 30.72 10.17 -21.83
CA LEU A 326 30.39 10.28 -23.25
C LEU A 326 28.92 9.99 -23.62
N ARG A 327 28.00 9.81 -22.65
CA ARG A 327 26.57 9.57 -22.91
C ARG A 327 25.61 10.69 -22.45
N ARG A 328 26.05 11.95 -22.48
CA ARG A 328 25.20 13.12 -22.13
C ARG A 328 24.06 13.45 -23.12
N ARG A 329 23.80 12.66 -24.15
CA ARG A 329 22.69 12.86 -25.09
C ARG A 329 21.96 11.54 -25.35
N ARG A 330 21.03 11.16 -24.47
CA ARG A 330 19.97 10.20 -24.78
C ARG A 330 18.72 10.54 -23.95
N VAL A 331 17.69 10.89 -24.69
CA VAL A 331 16.31 11.18 -24.30
C VAL A 331 15.76 9.98 -23.51
N CYS A 332 15.58 10.13 -22.19
CA CYS A 332 14.61 9.40 -21.32
C CYS A 332 14.92 9.55 -19.82
N SER A 333 16.03 10.17 -19.40
CA SER A 333 16.53 10.08 -18.02
C SER A 333 16.34 11.32 -17.14
N ARG A 334 15.65 12.38 -17.60
CA ARG A 334 15.64 13.67 -16.90
C ARG A 334 14.37 14.05 -16.14
N GLU A 335 13.23 13.37 -16.30
CA GLU A 335 11.96 13.90 -15.77
C GLU A 335 10.98 12.85 -15.22
N LEU A 336 11.47 11.74 -14.66
CA LEU A 336 10.66 10.89 -13.78
C LEU A 336 10.88 11.33 -12.32
N TYR A 337 10.36 12.50 -11.98
CA TYR A 337 10.23 12.89 -10.58
C TYR A 337 9.00 12.17 -10.07
N SER A 338 9.17 11.14 -9.24
CA SER A 338 8.11 10.63 -8.38
C SER A 338 8.58 10.76 -6.96
N THR A 339 8.13 11.79 -6.25
CA THR A 339 8.30 11.83 -4.80
C THR A 339 7.55 10.64 -4.21
N VAL A 340 8.21 9.78 -3.45
CA VAL A 340 7.52 8.70 -2.71
C VAL A 340 7.54 9.11 -1.26
N ALA A 341 6.40 9.54 -0.73
CA ALA A 341 6.25 9.80 0.70
C ALA A 341 5.78 8.51 1.39
N CYS A 342 6.65 7.86 2.15
CA CYS A 342 6.31 6.64 2.90
C CYS A 342 5.70 7.01 4.26
N TRP A 343 4.70 6.25 4.74
CA TRP A 343 4.12 6.47 6.06
C TRP A 343 4.16 5.24 6.99
N ARG A 344 4.02 5.50 8.30
CA ARG A 344 3.96 4.46 9.35
C ARG A 344 2.56 3.87 9.46
N LYS A 345 2.42 2.55 9.23
CA LYS A 345 1.15 1.85 9.49
C LYS A 345 0.81 1.87 10.97
#